data_AF-A0A8R1V0Z2-F1
#
_entry.id   AF-A0A8R1V0Z2-F1
#
_cell.length_a   1.000
_cell.length_b   1.000
_cell.length_c   1.000
_cell.angle_alpha   90.00
_cell.angle_beta   90.00
_cell.angle_gamma   90.00
#
_symmetry.space_group_name_H-M   'P 1'
#
loop_
_entity.id
_entity.type
_entity.pdbx_description
1 polymer ?
#
loop_
_entity_poly.entity_id
_entity_poly.type
_entity_poly.pdbx_seq_one_letter_code
_entity_poly.pdbx_strand_id
1 'polypeptide(L)'
;MRTLNDCPYVAVDTEFPGVAATPLGQFKSKVGFALVNDKGELSPSGGVWQFNFMFSLGEDMFSQESVDMLRHAGTDFDRLQTDGISTDVFGELLTTSGVIVDDRITWITFPAGYDFGYLFKTISLKKLTDSMVSHLG
;
A
#
# COMPACT_ATOMS: atom_id res chain seq x y z
N MET A 1 -3.55 3.13 18.94
CA MET A 1 -4.04 1.95 19.68
C MET A 1 -5.54 2.00 20.01
N ARG A 2 -6.17 3.16 20.33
CA ARG A 2 -7.63 3.23 20.56
C ARG A 2 -8.47 2.88 19.33
N THR A 3 -8.13 3.43 18.17
CA THR A 3 -8.91 3.26 16.93
C THR A 3 -9.08 1.79 16.49
N LEU A 4 -8.03 0.97 16.61
CA LEU A 4 -8.10 -0.46 16.22
C LEU A 4 -8.93 -1.33 17.17
N ASN A 5 -9.16 -0.88 18.41
CA ASN A 5 -10.05 -1.58 19.33
C ASN A 5 -11.53 -1.35 18.96
N ASP A 6 -11.86 -0.16 18.45
CA ASP A 6 -13.23 0.21 18.08
C ASP A 6 -13.54 -0.14 16.62
N CYS A 7 -12.52 -0.14 15.76
CA CYS A 7 -12.61 -0.38 14.32
C CYS A 7 -11.60 -1.47 13.88
N PRO A 8 -11.93 -2.76 14.08
CA PRO A 8 -11.02 -3.85 13.78
C PRO A 8 -11.02 -4.29 12.29
N TYR A 9 -11.85 -3.69 11.45
CA TYR A 9 -11.89 -4.02 10.02
C TYR A 9 -11.05 -3.01 9.25
N VAL A 10 -10.04 -3.50 8.52
CA VAL A 10 -9.10 -2.67 7.73
C VAL A 10 -9.33 -2.96 6.25
N ALA A 11 -9.96 -2.02 5.57
CA ALA A 11 -10.01 -2.03 4.11
C ALA A 11 -8.69 -1.47 3.55
N VAL A 12 -8.14 -2.13 2.55
CA VAL A 12 -6.91 -1.70 1.86
C VAL A 12 -7.13 -1.65 0.36
N ASP A 13 -6.50 -0.65 -0.25
CA ASP A 13 -6.36 -0.50 -1.69
C ASP A 13 -4.98 0.09 -2.00
N THR A 14 -4.40 -0.28 -3.14
CA THR A 14 -3.06 0.15 -3.54
C THR A 14 -3.03 0.68 -4.99
N GLU A 15 -2.35 1.81 -5.19
CA GLU A 15 -2.16 2.40 -6.51
C GLU A 15 -0.71 2.26 -6.96
N PHE A 16 -0.48 1.65 -8.14
CA PHE A 16 0.85 1.46 -8.71
C PHE A 16 0.99 2.17 -10.06
N PRO A 17 2.20 2.66 -10.39
CA PRO A 17 2.51 3.22 -11.71
C PRO A 17 2.69 2.13 -12.79
N GLY A 18 1.85 1.09 -12.75
CA GLY A 18 1.73 0.04 -13.76
C GLY A 18 2.85 -1.01 -13.74
N VAL A 19 2.68 -2.03 -14.59
CA VAL A 19 3.67 -3.08 -14.84
C VAL A 19 4.39 -2.78 -16.15
N ALA A 20 5.65 -2.36 -16.08
CA ALA A 20 6.48 -2.11 -17.27
C ALA A 20 7.10 -3.41 -17.83
N ALA A 21 7.40 -4.40 -16.96
CA ALA A 21 7.88 -5.74 -17.29
C ALA A 21 7.78 -6.68 -16.06
N THR A 22 7.51 -7.97 -16.26
CA THR A 22 7.63 -9.04 -15.23
C THR A 22 9.08 -9.54 -15.12
N PRO A 23 9.63 -9.96 -13.94
CA PRO A 23 9.44 -9.52 -12.55
C PRO A 23 10.79 -9.18 -11.88
N LEU A 24 11.48 -8.09 -12.28
CA LEU A 24 12.83 -7.81 -11.75
C LEU A 24 13.02 -6.46 -11.05
N GLY A 25 11.99 -5.62 -10.94
CA GLY A 25 12.19 -4.31 -10.31
C GLY A 25 11.15 -3.90 -9.28
N GLN A 26 11.51 -2.81 -8.61
CA GLN A 26 10.77 -2.22 -7.52
C GLN A 26 9.76 -1.24 -8.10
N PHE A 27 8.51 -1.38 -7.68
CA PHE A 27 7.48 -0.38 -7.91
C PHE A 27 7.19 0.25 -6.54
N LYS A 28 7.20 1.57 -6.47
CA LYS A 28 6.83 2.32 -5.26
C LYS A 28 5.48 3.00 -5.52
N SER A 29 4.63 3.01 -4.51
CA SER A 29 3.17 3.12 -4.69
C SER A 29 2.51 4.12 -3.75
N LYS A 30 1.18 4.16 -3.78
CA LYS A 30 0.38 4.62 -2.63
C LYS A 30 -0.34 3.44 -2.01
N VAL A 31 -0.66 3.54 -0.72
CA VAL A 31 -1.56 2.60 -0.05
C VAL A 31 -2.61 3.37 0.74
N GLY A 32 -3.88 3.02 0.52
CA GLY A 32 -5.02 3.53 1.26
C GLY A 32 -5.44 2.53 2.33
N PHE A 33 -5.61 2.99 3.58
CA PHE A 33 -6.25 2.23 4.64
C PHE A 33 -7.54 2.92 5.08
N ALA A 34 -8.61 2.15 5.24
CA ALA A 34 -9.83 2.59 5.90
C ALA A 34 -10.18 1.64 7.05
N LEU A 35 -10.27 2.17 8.26
CA LEU A 35 -10.59 1.45 9.49
C LEU A 35 -12.08 1.65 9.81
N VAL A 36 -12.84 0.56 9.84
CA VAL A 36 -14.27 0.56 10.14
C VAL A 36 -14.63 -0.40 11.28
N ASN A 37 -15.74 -0.12 11.95
CA ASN A 37 -16.35 -1.03 12.91
C ASN A 37 -17.16 -2.14 12.20
N ASP A 38 -17.79 -3.02 12.99
CA ASP A 38 -18.65 -4.12 12.53
C ASP A 38 -19.90 -3.68 11.75
N LYS A 39 -20.25 -2.39 11.82
CA LYS A 39 -21.34 -1.78 11.06
C LYS A 39 -20.86 -1.08 9.78
N GLY A 40 -19.56 -1.09 9.49
CA GLY A 40 -18.97 -0.38 8.36
C GLY A 40 -18.80 1.13 8.60
N GLU A 41 -18.87 1.60 9.84
CA GLU A 41 -18.72 3.00 10.20
C GLU A 41 -17.26 3.33 10.53
N LEU A 42 -16.79 4.51 10.10
CA LEU A 42 -15.46 5.02 10.44
C LEU A 42 -15.37 5.45 11.91
N SER A 43 -14.17 5.40 12.48
CA SER A 43 -13.92 5.96 13.81
C SER A 43 -14.25 7.47 13.84
N PRO A 44 -14.85 7.99 14.93
CA PRO A 44 -15.16 9.42 15.07
C PRO A 44 -13.94 10.35 14.96
N SER A 45 -12.73 9.84 15.25
CA SER A 45 -11.47 10.59 15.10
C SER A 45 -10.91 10.60 13.67
N GLY A 46 -11.65 10.06 12.71
CA GLY A 46 -11.15 9.73 11.38
C GLY A 46 -10.63 8.29 11.33
N GLY A 47 -10.72 7.69 10.15
CA GLY A 47 -10.38 6.29 9.92
C GLY A 47 -9.79 6.03 8.54
N VAL A 48 -9.46 7.06 7.76
CA VAL A 48 -8.97 6.90 6.38
C VAL A 48 -7.61 7.58 6.24
N TRP A 49 -6.64 6.82 5.72
CA TRP A 49 -5.28 7.29 5.47
C TRP A 49 -4.84 6.90 4.08
N GLN A 50 -4.16 7.81 3.39
CA GLN A 50 -3.41 7.50 2.17
C GLN A 50 -1.94 7.78 2.42
N PHE A 51 -1.14 6.73 2.35
CA PHE A 51 0.31 6.82 2.45
C PHE A 51 0.88 6.94 1.05
N ASN A 52 1.68 7.98 0.83
CA ASN A 52 2.29 8.27 -0.46
C ASN A 52 3.78 7.91 -0.36
N PHE A 53 4.23 6.88 -1.07
CA PHE A 53 5.63 6.45 -1.00
C PHE A 53 6.52 7.24 -1.93
N MET A 54 7.80 7.30 -1.58
CA MET A 54 8.82 7.92 -2.40
C MET A 54 8.84 7.28 -3.79
N PHE A 55 8.80 8.07 -4.85
CA PHE A 55 8.83 7.57 -6.22
C PHE A 55 9.54 8.57 -7.13
N SER A 56 10.45 8.09 -7.99
CA SER A 56 11.15 8.91 -8.97
C SER A 56 10.94 8.41 -10.38
N LEU A 57 10.46 9.29 -11.26
CA LEU A 57 10.36 9.01 -12.70
C LEU A 57 11.73 8.87 -13.40
N GLY A 58 12.83 9.26 -12.73
CA GLY A 58 14.19 9.10 -13.25
C GLY A 58 14.84 7.76 -12.88
N GLU A 59 14.45 7.17 -11.75
CA GLU A 59 15.12 6.00 -11.16
C GLU A 59 14.22 4.76 -11.12
N ASP A 60 12.92 4.92 -10.86
CA ASP A 60 11.98 3.82 -10.68
C ASP A 60 11.34 3.40 -12.01
N MET A 61 10.95 2.13 -12.12
CA MET A 61 10.27 1.62 -13.30
C MET A 61 8.77 1.97 -13.27
N PHE A 62 8.22 2.28 -14.44
CA PHE A 62 6.80 2.59 -14.62
C PHE A 62 6.31 2.32 -16.04
N SER A 63 5.00 2.20 -16.21
CA SER A 63 4.36 2.34 -17.53
C SER A 63 3.94 3.81 -17.74
N GLN A 64 4.14 4.32 -18.96
CA GLN A 64 3.76 5.70 -19.27
C GLN A 64 2.24 5.91 -19.11
N GLU A 65 1.45 4.93 -19.52
CA GLU A 65 -0.01 4.95 -19.38
C GLU A 65 -0.48 5.10 -17.92
N SER A 66 0.13 4.35 -16.99
CA SER A 66 -0.23 4.45 -15.58
C SER A 66 0.25 5.76 -14.94
N VAL A 67 1.43 6.27 -15.32
CA VAL A 67 1.87 7.60 -14.87
C VAL A 67 0.91 8.68 -15.34
N ASP A 68 0.50 8.64 -16.62
CA ASP A 68 -0.41 9.63 -17.17
C ASP A 68 -1.77 9.55 -16.47
N MET A 69 -2.32 8.35 -16.27
CA MET A 69 -3.55 8.14 -15.50
C MET A 69 -3.44 8.72 -14.08
N LEU A 70 -2.36 8.40 -13.36
CA LEU A 70 -2.14 8.88 -12.00
C LEU A 70 -1.96 10.40 -11.93
N ARG A 71 -1.31 11.02 -12.92
CA ARG A 71 -1.24 12.49 -13.04
C ARG A 71 -2.62 13.10 -13.24
N HIS A 72 -3.44 12.53 -14.11
CA HIS A 72 -4.82 12.99 -14.32
C HIS A 72 -5.67 12.82 -13.05
N ALA A 73 -5.40 11.79 -12.24
CA ALA A 73 -6.02 11.59 -10.93
C ALA A 73 -5.46 12.51 -9.82
N GLY A 74 -4.51 13.41 -10.13
CA GLY A 74 -3.97 14.41 -9.21
C GLY A 74 -2.70 14.00 -8.48
N THR A 75 -1.99 12.96 -8.94
CA THR A 75 -0.71 12.55 -8.35
C THR A 75 0.41 13.52 -8.72
N ASP A 76 1.02 14.11 -7.70
CA ASP A 76 2.18 14.99 -7.82
C ASP A 76 3.48 14.19 -7.65
N PHE A 77 4.05 13.76 -8.78
CA PHE A 77 5.26 12.94 -8.80
C PHE A 77 6.51 13.66 -8.30
N ASP A 78 6.58 14.99 -8.44
CA ASP A 78 7.70 15.76 -7.93
C ASP A 78 7.70 15.73 -6.40
N ARG A 79 6.51 15.89 -5.79
CA ARG A 79 6.35 15.72 -4.34
C ARG A 79 6.55 14.29 -3.86
N LEU A 80 6.15 13.28 -4.64
CA LEU A 80 6.49 11.89 -4.29
C LEU A 80 8.00 11.71 -4.22
N GLN A 81 8.76 12.33 -5.13
CA GLN A 81 10.21 12.19 -5.14
C GLN A 81 10.88 12.86 -3.92
N THR A 82 10.38 14.02 -3.46
CA THR A 82 11.02 14.77 -2.37
C THR A 82 10.45 14.48 -0.99
N ASP A 83 9.13 14.27 -0.90
CA ASP A 83 8.38 14.21 0.36
C ASP A 83 7.82 12.81 0.63
N GLY A 84 7.97 11.88 -0.31
CA GLY A 84 7.39 10.55 -0.22
C GLY A 84 7.99 9.71 0.90
N ILE A 85 7.16 8.81 1.46
CA ILE A 85 7.54 7.96 2.58
C ILE A 85 8.48 6.86 2.09
N SER A 86 9.56 6.61 2.84
CA SER A 86 10.40 5.42 2.62
C SER A 86 9.60 4.15 2.94
N THR A 87 9.56 3.21 1.99
CA THR A 87 8.86 1.93 2.15
C THR A 87 9.39 1.13 3.33
N ASP A 88 10.69 1.24 3.63
CA ASP A 88 11.32 0.50 4.73
C ASP A 88 10.83 1.03 6.09
N VAL A 89 10.78 2.36 6.23
CA VAL A 89 10.25 3.04 7.43
C VAL A 89 8.77 2.69 7.63
N PHE A 90 7.99 2.70 6.56
CA PHE A 90 6.59 2.31 6.63
C PHE A 90 6.42 0.85 7.03
N GLY A 91 7.21 -0.08 6.47
CA GLY A 91 7.17 -1.50 6.82
C GLY A 91 7.47 -1.76 8.30
N GLU A 92 8.43 -1.04 8.86
CA GLU A 92 8.76 -1.12 10.29
C GLU A 92 7.60 -0.63 11.18
N LEU A 93 7.03 0.54 10.85
CA LEU A 93 5.90 1.10 11.59
C LEU A 93 4.64 0.23 11.45
N LEU A 94 4.38 -0.30 10.26
CA LEU A 94 3.23 -1.16 9.99
C LEU A 94 3.32 -2.46 10.82
N THR A 95 4.50 -3.07 10.86
CA THR A 95 4.73 -4.31 11.63
C THR A 95 4.49 -4.12 13.13
N THR A 96 4.83 -2.95 13.67
CA THR A 96 4.67 -2.64 15.12
C THR A 96 3.34 -1.97 15.47
N SER A 97 2.53 -1.58 14.48
CA SER A 97 1.27 -0.84 14.68
C SER A 97 0.13 -1.65 15.33
N GLY A 98 0.22 -2.98 15.30
CA GLY A 98 -0.86 -3.90 15.65
C GLY A 98 -1.80 -4.25 14.49
N VAL A 99 -1.74 -3.54 13.36
CA VAL A 99 -2.60 -3.79 12.18
C VAL A 99 -2.32 -5.15 11.53
N ILE A 100 -1.09 -5.64 11.62
CA ILE A 100 -0.65 -6.90 10.98
C ILE A 100 -0.74 -8.11 11.91
N VAL A 101 -0.48 -7.93 13.21
CA VAL A 101 -0.21 -9.04 14.16
C VAL A 101 -1.35 -9.31 15.14
N ASP A 102 -2.40 -8.50 15.13
CA ASP A 102 -3.54 -8.64 16.03
C ASP A 102 -4.64 -9.49 15.38
N ASP A 103 -4.90 -10.67 15.95
CA ASP A 103 -5.88 -11.65 15.45
C ASP A 103 -7.33 -11.14 15.41
N ARG A 104 -7.60 -9.99 16.05
CA ARG A 104 -8.91 -9.34 15.99
C ARG A 104 -9.12 -8.58 14.67
N ILE A 105 -8.04 -8.27 13.94
CA ILE A 105 -8.10 -7.48 12.71
C ILE A 105 -8.60 -8.32 11.55
N THR A 106 -9.60 -7.79 10.85
CA THR A 106 -10.13 -8.39 9.62
C THR A 106 -9.80 -7.50 8.43
N TRP A 107 -9.05 -8.03 7.46
CA TRP A 107 -8.72 -7.30 6.25
C TRP A 107 -9.82 -7.41 5.19
N ILE A 108 -10.17 -6.28 4.58
CA ILE A 108 -11.12 -6.16 3.47
C ILE A 108 -10.35 -5.68 2.23
N THR A 109 -10.50 -6.38 1.10
CA THR A 109 -9.66 -6.16 -0.10
C THR A 109 -10.44 -6.37 -1.39
N PHE A 110 -10.03 -5.74 -2.49
CA PHE A 110 -10.67 -5.96 -3.80
C PHE A 110 -9.81 -5.47 -4.98
N PRO A 111 -9.37 -6.34 -5.91
CA PRO A 111 -8.95 -7.74 -5.76
C PRO A 111 -7.59 -7.83 -5.05
N ALA A 112 -7.51 -8.68 -4.02
CA ALA A 112 -6.47 -8.65 -2.99
C ALA A 112 -5.02 -8.97 -3.40
N GLY A 113 -4.81 -9.52 -4.59
CA GLY A 113 -3.55 -10.16 -4.96
C GLY A 113 -2.37 -9.19 -4.86
N TYR A 114 -2.41 -8.13 -5.66
CA TYR A 114 -1.36 -7.11 -5.65
C TYR A 114 -1.26 -6.41 -4.29
N ASP A 115 -2.38 -6.02 -3.67
CA ASP A 115 -2.38 -5.34 -2.37
C ASP A 115 -1.55 -6.09 -1.32
N PHE A 116 -1.85 -7.38 -1.13
CA PHE A 116 -1.13 -8.20 -0.16
C PHE A 116 0.29 -8.54 -0.61
N GLY A 117 0.54 -8.72 -1.90
CA GLY A 117 1.89 -8.92 -2.42
C GLY A 117 2.82 -7.76 -2.04
N TYR A 118 2.35 -6.53 -2.17
CA TYR A 118 3.11 -5.33 -1.78
C TYR A 118 3.22 -5.14 -0.28
N LEU A 119 2.13 -5.32 0.47
CA LEU A 119 2.21 -5.24 1.93
C LEU A 119 3.20 -6.27 2.46
N PHE A 120 3.14 -7.51 1.98
CA PHE A 120 4.06 -8.57 2.38
C PHE A 120 5.52 -8.24 2.03
N LYS A 121 5.77 -7.75 0.81
CA LYS A 121 7.11 -7.28 0.40
C LYS A 121 7.62 -6.18 1.33
N THR A 122 6.76 -5.25 1.70
CA THR A 122 7.09 -4.09 2.53
C THR A 122 7.45 -4.50 3.95
N ILE A 123 6.72 -5.43 4.57
CA ILE A 123 7.02 -5.91 5.93
C ILE A 123 8.13 -6.95 5.99
N SER A 124 8.33 -7.73 4.93
CA SER A 124 9.37 -8.78 4.90
C SER A 124 10.76 -8.24 4.61
N LEU A 125 10.86 -7.03 4.02
CA LEU A 125 12.10 -6.44 3.49
C LEU A 125 12.88 -7.39 2.56
N LYS A 126 12.19 -8.39 2.01
CA LYS A 126 12.75 -9.44 1.15
C LYS A 126 12.14 -9.32 -0.24
N LYS A 127 12.89 -9.77 -1.25
CA LYS A 127 12.31 -9.99 -2.57
C LYS A 127 11.21 -11.04 -2.45
N LEU A 128 10.07 -10.79 -3.10
CA LEU A 128 9.04 -11.80 -3.29
C LEU A 128 9.65 -12.99 -4.05
N THR A 129 9.30 -14.21 -3.65
CA THR A 129 9.77 -15.40 -4.36
C THR A 129 9.05 -15.52 -5.70
N ASP A 130 9.68 -16.17 -6.68
CA ASP A 130 9.09 -16.37 -8.01
C ASP A 130 7.70 -17.04 -7.95
N SER A 131 7.52 -17.95 -6.98
CA SER A 131 6.23 -18.59 -6.70
C SER A 131 5.18 -17.62 -6.15
N MET A 132 5.54 -16.57 -5.41
CA MET A 132 4.56 -15.57 -4.96
C MET A 132 4.19 -14.64 -6.11
N VAL A 133 5.19 -14.25 -6.91
CA VAL A 133 5.00 -13.39 -8.08
C VAL A 133 4.09 -14.04 -9.11
N SER A 134 4.20 -15.36 -9.34
CA SER A 134 3.35 -16.07 -10.31
C SER A 134 1.86 -16.10 -9.96
N HIS A 135 1.50 -15.85 -8.70
CA HIS A 135 0.12 -15.81 -8.21
C HIS A 135 -0.44 -14.40 -8.10
N LEU A 136 0.36 -13.38 -8.41
CA LEU A 136 -0.08 -11.98 -8.52
C LEU A 136 -0.67 -11.68 -9.92
N GLY A 137 -0.97 -12.69 -10.73
CA GLY A 137 -1.49 -12.55 -12.10
C GLY A 137 -3.01 -12.50 -12.18
#